data_AF-A0A7J4I4U4-F1
#
_entry.id   AF-A0A7J4I4U4-F1
#
_cell.length_a   1.000
_cell.length_b   1.000
_cell.length_c   1.000
_cell.angle_alpha   90.00
_cell.angle_beta   90.00
_cell.angle_gamma   90.00
#
_symmetry.space_group_name_H-M   'P 1'
#
loop_
_entity.id
_entity.type
_entity.pdbx_description
1 polymer ?
#
loop_
_entity_poly.entity_id
_entity_poly.type
_entity_poly.pdbx_seq_one_letter_code
_entity_poly.pdbx_strand_id
1 'polypeptide(L)'
;MAIVIDGKAIAHKHLEQCKNKIALLIKQGFSRPHLAVLLVGDNLSSQIYVKKKQEQCKEAGAEITFVHLPKTTPEQEVLEVVRQWNADDTLSAILVQLPLPEHLKKDNVIQAINKEKDVDGLHPDNLKNVEQGNERICPCTPLGVIKLLETQSIRLKDKQVVIVGYSDLVGKPLGFLCKNRGANVTHCRKTWNNLHETVKGDILISACGVPQLIKKEMVKPGAMVIDVGITKKDGKLYGDVDFENVKEKASLITPVPGGVGPMTVAMVVENLVKLHQQQLKNRLRNEVKRKRTMMTLAEREEKSNKIVEQIKMMQTYQQAKTVMLYAATAEEVQTQQLIEDALASGKRVALPFVEGEHLRVGWIINRNELEPGSFGILEPKKVGRKILTEQEIEQIEIVIIPGVVFDECGDRIGFGKGYYDKLLKQCKGVKIGLAFAEQMRGDFCSLTNEKDMKMNQVVWK
;
A
#
# COMPACT_ATOMS: atom_id res chain seq x y z
N MET A 1 20.64 27.98 -10.50
CA MET A 1 20.65 27.87 -9.02
C MET A 1 19.64 26.81 -8.63
N ALA A 2 20.00 25.83 -7.81
CA ALA A 2 19.12 24.72 -7.47
C ALA A 2 17.91 25.16 -6.61
N ILE A 3 16.76 24.51 -6.81
CA ILE A 3 15.64 24.56 -5.87
C ILE A 3 16.00 23.70 -4.65
N VAL A 4 16.02 24.31 -3.46
CA VAL A 4 16.25 23.57 -2.22
C VAL A 4 14.93 23.00 -1.73
N ILE A 5 14.82 21.67 -1.64
CA ILE A 5 13.61 21.02 -1.13
C ILE A 5 13.52 21.18 0.38
N ASP A 6 12.48 21.85 0.87
CA ASP A 6 12.13 21.84 2.29
C ASP A 6 11.37 20.55 2.65
N GLY A 7 12.13 19.53 3.03
CA GLY A 7 11.56 18.26 3.49
C GLY A 7 10.82 18.36 4.82
N LYS A 8 11.06 19.39 5.64
CA LYS A 8 10.29 19.62 6.87
C LYS A 8 8.88 20.07 6.55
N ALA A 9 8.74 21.04 5.63
CA ALA A 9 7.44 21.53 5.19
C ALA A 9 6.61 20.41 4.53
N ILE A 10 7.24 19.60 3.69
CA ILE A 10 6.58 18.46 3.04
C ILE A 10 6.18 17.41 4.08
N ALA A 11 7.07 17.06 5.02
CA ALA A 11 6.76 16.12 6.10
C ALA A 11 5.57 16.59 6.96
N HIS A 12 5.51 17.89 7.30
CA HIS A 12 4.40 18.46 8.05
C HIS A 12 3.07 18.29 7.30
N LYS A 13 3.03 18.58 5.99
CA LYS A 13 1.83 18.40 5.17
C LYS A 13 1.34 16.94 5.19
N HIS A 14 2.26 15.98 5.10
CA HIS A 14 1.92 14.55 5.19
C HIS A 14 1.40 14.16 6.58
N LEU A 15 2.01 14.69 7.65
CA LEU A 15 1.55 14.45 9.02
C LEU A 15 0.13 14.98 9.25
N GLU A 16 -0.20 16.18 8.75
CA GLU A 16 -1.57 16.73 8.83
C GLU A 16 -2.59 15.87 8.07
N GLN A 17 -2.22 15.35 6.90
CA GLN A 17 -3.08 14.40 6.18
C GLN A 17 -3.32 13.13 7.00
N CYS A 18 -2.30 12.59 7.66
CA CYS A 18 -2.42 11.42 8.52
C CYS A 18 -3.29 11.72 9.75
N LYS A 19 -3.10 12.88 10.38
CA LYS A 19 -3.90 13.35 11.51
C LYS A 19 -5.38 13.45 11.15
N ASN A 20 -5.71 14.01 9.99
CA ASN A 20 -7.08 14.10 9.51
C ASN A 20 -7.70 12.70 9.28
N LYS A 21 -6.92 11.75 8.74
CA LYS A 21 -7.36 10.35 8.59
C LYS A 21 -7.64 9.69 9.94
N ILE A 22 -6.75 9.87 10.92
CA ILE A 22 -6.91 9.33 12.27
C ILE A 22 -8.13 9.95 12.95
N ALA A 23 -8.31 11.26 12.86
CA ALA A 23 -9.47 11.94 13.42
C ALA A 23 -10.79 11.44 12.82
N LEU A 24 -10.81 11.18 11.50
CA LEU A 24 -11.99 10.61 10.83
C LEU A 24 -12.27 9.18 11.29
N LEU A 25 -11.24 8.34 11.46
CA LEU A 25 -11.39 6.98 12.00
C LEU A 25 -12.04 7.01 13.39
N ILE A 26 -11.53 7.87 14.28
CA ILE A 26 -12.05 8.02 15.64
C ILE A 26 -13.49 8.54 15.63
N LYS A 27 -13.81 9.52 14.77
CA LYS A 27 -15.17 10.04 14.62
C LYS A 27 -16.17 8.96 14.17
N GLN A 28 -15.71 7.97 13.41
CA GLN A 28 -16.50 6.81 12.98
C GLN A 28 -16.56 5.69 14.02
N GLY A 29 -15.99 5.89 15.21
CA GLY A 29 -16.03 4.92 16.31
C GLY A 29 -14.94 3.85 16.24
N PHE A 30 -13.97 3.96 15.33
CA PHE A 30 -12.81 3.06 15.32
C PHE A 30 -11.78 3.43 16.38
N SER A 31 -11.01 2.43 16.82
CA SER A 31 -9.90 2.63 17.75
C SER A 31 -8.79 3.47 17.12
N ARG A 32 -7.96 4.08 17.98
CA ARG A 32 -6.75 4.81 17.55
C ARG A 32 -5.71 3.84 17.01
N PRO A 33 -4.86 4.25 16.05
CA PRO A 33 -3.65 3.52 15.75
C PRO A 33 -2.73 3.49 16.97
N HIS A 34 -2.10 2.36 17.25
CA HIS A 34 -1.21 2.18 18.39
C HIS A 34 0.13 1.62 17.93
N LEU A 35 1.20 2.38 18.18
CA LEU A 35 2.56 1.99 17.83
C LEU A 35 3.36 1.62 19.09
N ALA A 36 3.92 0.41 19.12
CA ALA A 36 4.93 0.02 20.09
C ALA A 36 6.33 0.32 19.56
N VAL A 37 7.16 1.00 20.35
CA VAL A 37 8.53 1.36 20.01
C VAL A 37 9.50 0.72 20.98
N LEU A 38 10.45 -0.06 20.46
CA LEU A 38 11.53 -0.67 21.21
C LEU A 38 12.86 0.03 20.90
N LEU A 39 13.54 0.50 21.95
CA LEU A 39 14.93 0.95 21.89
C LEU A 39 15.79 0.00 22.71
N VAL A 40 16.92 -0.46 22.16
CA VAL A 40 17.90 -1.27 22.90
C VAL A 40 19.24 -0.53 22.94
N GLY A 41 19.73 -0.25 24.14
CA GLY A 41 20.99 0.47 24.39
C GLY A 41 20.88 2.01 24.39
N ASP A 42 22.03 2.66 24.47
CA ASP A 42 22.13 4.07 24.92
C ASP A 42 22.62 5.04 23.85
N ASN A 43 22.42 4.70 22.57
CA ASN A 43 22.82 5.59 21.48
C ASN A 43 22.00 6.89 21.54
N LEU A 44 22.66 8.00 21.88
CA LEU A 44 22.04 9.32 22.03
C LEU A 44 21.31 9.79 20.77
N SER A 45 21.84 9.47 19.58
CA SER A 45 21.18 9.82 18.31
C SER A 45 19.89 9.03 18.13
N SER A 46 19.89 7.74 18.50
CA SER A 46 18.68 6.91 18.49
C SER A 46 17.63 7.40 19.49
N GLN A 47 18.03 7.82 20.70
CA GLN A 47 17.12 8.37 21.71
C GLN A 47 16.40 9.63 21.22
N ILE A 48 17.14 10.58 20.64
CA ILE A 48 16.55 11.81 20.08
C ILE A 48 15.58 11.47 18.94
N TYR A 49 15.97 10.54 18.07
CA TYR A 49 15.14 10.14 16.92
C TYR A 49 13.86 9.42 17.36
N VAL A 50 13.94 8.54 18.35
CA VAL A 50 12.78 7.87 18.95
C VAL A 50 11.86 8.87 19.61
N LYS A 51 12.39 9.79 20.41
CA LYS A 51 11.58 10.85 21.04
C LYS A 51 10.77 11.62 20.00
N LYS A 52 11.41 12.03 18.90
CA LYS A 52 10.73 12.73 17.81
C LYS A 52 9.63 11.89 17.13
N LYS A 53 9.89 10.60 16.90
CA LYS A 53 8.86 9.67 16.39
C LYS A 53 7.65 9.61 17.31
N GLN A 54 7.88 9.49 18.62
CA GLN A 54 6.81 9.44 19.62
C GLN A 54 5.98 10.72 19.64
N GLU A 55 6.64 11.89 19.63
CA GLU A 55 5.99 13.20 19.58
C GLU A 55 5.09 13.31 18.34
N GLN A 56 5.63 13.02 17.14
CA GLN A 56 4.86 13.14 15.90
C GLN A 56 3.70 12.13 15.79
N CYS A 57 3.88 10.91 16.28
CA CYS A 57 2.78 9.95 16.35
C CYS A 57 1.66 10.45 17.28
N LYS A 58 2.01 10.98 18.45
CA LYS A 58 1.03 11.54 19.40
C LYS A 58 0.32 12.77 18.82
N GLU A 59 1.06 13.67 18.18
CA GLU A 59 0.51 14.86 17.49
C GLU A 59 -0.46 14.48 16.37
N ALA A 60 -0.20 13.37 15.65
CA ALA A 60 -1.10 12.83 14.65
C ALA A 60 -2.34 12.12 15.27
N GLY A 61 -2.38 11.91 16.58
CA GLY A 61 -3.50 11.30 17.30
C GLY A 61 -3.36 9.81 17.59
N ALA A 62 -2.19 9.21 17.36
CA ALA A 62 -1.90 7.81 17.65
C ALA A 62 -1.49 7.58 19.12
N GLU A 63 -1.73 6.36 19.59
CA GLU A 63 -1.24 5.86 20.87
C GLU A 63 0.18 5.29 20.73
N ILE A 64 0.95 5.38 21.82
CA ILE A 64 2.36 4.96 21.83
C ILE A 64 2.65 4.17 23.10
N THR A 65 3.18 2.96 22.90
CA THR A 65 3.89 2.20 23.94
C THR A 65 5.38 2.31 23.68
N PHE A 66 6.18 2.57 24.71
CA PHE A 66 7.63 2.66 24.59
C PHE A 66 8.32 1.77 25.59
N VAL A 67 9.29 0.98 25.12
CA VAL A 67 10.17 0.18 25.95
C VAL A 67 11.61 0.52 25.60
N HIS A 68 12.41 0.80 26.64
CA HIS A 68 13.84 0.99 26.54
C HIS A 68 14.54 -0.14 27.31
N LEU A 69 15.29 -0.96 26.60
CA LEU A 69 16.08 -2.06 27.16
C LEU A 69 17.56 -1.66 27.23
N PRO A 70 18.29 -2.08 28.27
CA PRO A 70 19.74 -1.87 28.38
C PRO A 70 20.53 -2.40 27.16
N LYS A 71 21.73 -1.84 26.93
CA LYS A 71 22.64 -2.35 25.89
C LYS A 71 23.02 -3.81 26.12
N THR A 72 22.98 -4.30 27.36
CA THR A 72 23.36 -5.66 27.74
C THR A 72 22.24 -6.69 27.60
N THR A 73 21.03 -6.29 27.21
CA THR A 73 19.90 -7.20 27.13
C THR A 73 20.16 -8.35 26.14
N PRO A 74 19.94 -9.62 26.55
CA PRO A 74 20.06 -10.78 25.67
C PRO A 74 19.08 -10.74 24.49
N GLU A 75 19.46 -11.32 23.36
CA GLU A 75 18.60 -11.38 22.17
C GLU A 75 17.25 -12.04 22.44
N GLN A 76 17.21 -13.08 23.27
CA GLN A 76 15.97 -13.79 23.61
C GLN A 76 14.95 -12.90 24.33
N GLU A 77 15.40 -12.01 25.21
CA GLU A 77 14.50 -11.06 25.89
C GLU A 77 13.95 -10.02 24.91
N VAL A 78 14.76 -9.56 23.96
CA VAL A 78 14.32 -8.66 22.88
C VAL A 78 13.25 -9.33 22.01
N LEU A 79 13.48 -10.58 21.62
CA LEU A 79 12.54 -11.37 20.82
C LEU A 79 11.24 -11.65 21.58
N GLU A 80 11.30 -11.84 22.90
CA GLU A 80 10.13 -12.04 23.74
C GLU A 80 9.20 -10.82 23.75
N VAL A 81 9.77 -9.62 23.88
CA VAL A 81 8.99 -8.37 23.79
C VAL A 81 8.29 -8.26 22.44
N VAL A 82 9.03 -8.54 21.35
CA VAL A 82 8.44 -8.51 19.99
C VAL A 82 7.34 -9.56 19.84
N ARG A 83 7.53 -10.77 20.39
CA ARG A 83 6.53 -11.85 20.38
C ARG A 83 5.24 -11.45 21.10
N GLN A 84 5.35 -10.84 22.28
CA GLN A 84 4.19 -10.35 23.03
C GLN A 84 3.42 -9.29 22.23
N TRP A 85 4.12 -8.32 21.65
CA TRP A 85 3.49 -7.28 20.83
C TRP A 85 2.87 -7.80 19.53
N ASN A 86 3.44 -8.87 18.96
CA ASN A 86 2.82 -9.52 17.81
C ASN A 86 1.46 -10.14 18.17
N ALA A 87 1.33 -10.71 19.37
CA ALA A 87 0.09 -11.33 19.86
C ALA A 87 -0.95 -10.31 20.36
N ASP A 88 -0.55 -9.07 20.64
CA ASP A 88 -1.43 -8.03 21.14
C ASP A 88 -2.27 -7.39 20.02
N ASP A 89 -3.55 -7.74 19.93
CA ASP A 89 -4.48 -7.18 18.95
C ASP A 89 -4.77 -5.68 19.16
N THR A 90 -4.39 -5.07 20.29
CA THR A 90 -4.52 -3.62 20.48
C THR A 90 -3.44 -2.84 19.72
N LEU A 91 -2.28 -3.46 19.46
CA LEU A 91 -1.18 -2.86 18.72
C LEU A 91 -1.39 -2.92 17.22
N SER A 92 -1.35 -1.75 16.59
CA SER A 92 -1.37 -1.61 15.13
C SER A 92 -0.01 -1.93 14.52
N ALA A 93 1.07 -1.52 15.17
CA ALA A 93 2.41 -1.70 14.62
C ALA A 93 3.52 -1.72 15.68
N ILE A 94 4.68 -2.22 15.28
CA ILE A 94 5.90 -2.38 16.06
C ILE A 94 7.04 -1.70 15.32
N LEU A 95 7.87 -0.96 16.05
CA LEU A 95 9.12 -0.37 15.57
C LEU A 95 10.25 -0.78 16.51
N VAL A 96 11.28 -1.43 15.97
CA VAL A 96 12.55 -1.64 16.68
C VAL A 96 13.56 -0.63 16.14
N GLN A 97 14.08 0.24 17.00
CA GLN A 97 14.99 1.30 16.60
C GLN A 97 16.38 0.75 16.29
N LEU A 98 16.89 1.07 15.10
CA LEU A 98 18.25 0.76 14.64
C LEU A 98 19.22 1.94 14.84
N PRO A 99 20.54 1.71 14.95
CA PRO A 99 21.18 0.40 15.03
C PRO A 99 20.96 -0.28 16.39
N LEU A 100 20.96 -1.61 16.38
CA LEU A 100 20.99 -2.42 17.60
C LEU A 100 22.44 -2.56 18.12
N PRO A 101 22.64 -2.86 19.41
CA PRO A 101 23.93 -3.28 19.95
C PRO A 101 24.57 -4.43 19.13
N GLU A 102 25.91 -4.44 19.04
CA GLU A 102 26.65 -5.35 18.15
C GLU A 102 26.42 -6.84 18.43
N HIS A 103 26.10 -7.23 19.67
CA HIS A 103 25.84 -8.62 20.02
C HIS A 103 24.46 -9.11 19.56
N LEU A 104 23.56 -8.21 19.14
CA LEU A 104 22.23 -8.55 18.63
C LEU A 104 22.24 -8.69 17.12
N LYS A 105 21.66 -9.78 16.62
CA LYS A 105 21.46 -9.99 15.19
C LYS A 105 20.21 -9.24 14.74
N LYS A 106 20.43 -8.07 14.13
CA LYS A 106 19.35 -7.22 13.60
C LYS A 106 18.34 -7.99 12.73
N ASP A 107 18.81 -8.93 11.91
CA ASP A 107 17.96 -9.66 10.97
C ASP A 107 17.01 -10.60 11.72
N ASN A 108 17.45 -11.21 12.82
CA ASN A 108 16.60 -12.03 13.69
C ASN A 108 15.48 -11.19 14.31
N VAL A 109 15.81 -10.00 14.83
CA VAL A 109 14.84 -9.12 15.48
C VAL A 109 13.84 -8.55 14.48
N ILE A 110 14.29 -8.12 13.29
CA ILE A 110 13.41 -7.61 12.22
C ILE A 110 12.46 -8.71 11.72
N GLN A 111 12.98 -9.93 11.50
CA GLN A 111 12.16 -11.07 11.06
C GLN A 111 11.16 -11.54 12.11
N ALA A 112 11.42 -11.30 13.40
CA ALA A 112 10.48 -11.63 14.46
C ALA A 112 9.24 -10.74 14.45
N ILE A 113 9.28 -9.54 13.86
CA ILE A 113 8.12 -8.65 13.77
C ILE A 113 7.15 -9.21 12.72
N ASN A 114 5.87 -9.38 13.05
CA ASN A 114 4.88 -9.75 12.04
C ASN A 114 4.87 -8.68 10.93
N LYS A 115 4.98 -9.09 9.67
CA LYS A 115 4.93 -8.18 8.51
C LYS A 115 3.72 -7.25 8.48
N GLU A 116 2.59 -7.66 9.07
CA GLU A 116 1.36 -6.87 9.20
C GLU A 116 1.36 -5.89 10.39
N LYS A 117 2.46 -5.85 11.15
CA LYS A 117 2.76 -4.89 12.22
C LYS A 117 4.11 -4.19 12.00
N ASP A 118 4.85 -4.51 10.96
CA ASP A 118 6.14 -3.88 10.64
C ASP A 118 5.94 -2.47 10.07
N VAL A 119 6.01 -1.45 10.94
CA VAL A 119 5.81 -0.05 10.52
C VAL A 119 6.96 0.47 9.67
N ASP A 120 8.17 -0.08 9.87
CA ASP A 120 9.38 0.41 9.20
C ASP A 120 9.58 -0.23 7.83
N GLY A 121 8.77 -1.24 7.48
CA GLY A 121 8.75 -1.91 6.18
C GLY A 121 9.98 -2.77 5.89
N LEU A 122 10.73 -3.14 6.94
CA LEU A 122 12.01 -3.85 6.83
C LEU A 122 11.87 -5.38 6.89
N HIS A 123 10.69 -5.91 7.23
CA HIS A 123 10.45 -7.34 7.22
C HIS A 123 10.71 -7.92 5.80
N PRO A 124 11.40 -9.06 5.65
CA PRO A 124 11.75 -9.60 4.33
C PRO A 124 10.57 -9.75 3.37
N ASP A 125 9.40 -10.20 3.87
CA ASP A 125 8.18 -10.25 3.05
C ASP A 125 7.72 -8.88 2.53
N ASN A 126 7.85 -7.81 3.33
CA ASN A 126 7.51 -6.46 2.89
C ASN A 126 8.50 -5.96 1.83
N LEU A 127 9.79 -6.24 2.00
CA LEU A 127 10.81 -5.93 0.99
C LEU A 127 10.58 -6.68 -0.33
N LYS A 128 10.23 -7.98 -0.25
CA LYS A 128 9.87 -8.78 -1.42
C LYS A 128 8.63 -8.25 -2.12
N ASN A 129 7.62 -7.82 -1.36
CA ASN A 129 6.44 -7.16 -1.93
C ASN A 129 6.82 -5.90 -2.70
N VAL A 130 7.73 -5.06 -2.16
CA VAL A 130 8.23 -3.86 -2.86
C VAL A 130 8.96 -4.22 -4.16
N GLU A 131 9.81 -5.25 -4.14
CA GLU A 131 10.50 -5.75 -5.34
C GLU A 131 9.53 -6.20 -6.43
N GLN A 132 8.41 -6.83 -6.04
CA GLN A 132 7.35 -7.30 -6.94
C GLN A 132 6.37 -6.19 -7.37
N GLY A 133 6.57 -4.93 -6.96
CA GLY A 133 5.66 -3.82 -7.24
C GLY A 133 4.42 -3.75 -6.34
N ASN A 134 4.30 -4.63 -5.35
CA ASN A 134 3.24 -4.60 -4.34
C ASN A 134 3.62 -3.67 -3.17
N GLU A 135 3.65 -2.36 -3.44
CA GLU A 135 4.08 -1.30 -2.51
C GLU A 135 3.04 -0.97 -1.42
N ARG A 136 2.58 -1.97 -0.67
CA ARG A 136 1.57 -1.77 0.39
C ARG A 136 2.17 -1.16 1.65
N ILE A 137 3.25 -1.74 2.14
CA ILE A 137 4.11 -1.20 3.20
C ILE A 137 5.51 -1.15 2.63
N CYS A 138 6.13 0.03 2.70
CA CYS A 138 7.45 0.28 2.13
C CYS A 138 8.39 0.79 3.22
N PRO A 139 9.70 0.55 3.08
CA PRO A 139 10.69 1.15 3.97
C PRO A 139 10.56 2.66 4.08
N CYS A 140 10.51 3.18 5.31
CA CYS A 140 10.15 4.59 5.57
C CYS A 140 11.05 5.59 4.84
N THR A 141 12.37 5.38 4.85
CA THR A 141 13.32 6.30 4.20
C THR A 141 13.21 6.28 2.67
N PRO A 142 13.26 5.10 1.99
CA PRO A 142 12.94 5.00 0.58
C PRO A 142 11.60 5.61 0.18
N LEU A 143 10.53 5.32 0.94
CA LEU A 143 9.20 5.90 0.69
C LEU A 143 9.22 7.43 0.84
N GLY A 144 9.95 7.96 1.83
CA GLY A 144 10.12 9.39 2.05
C GLY A 144 10.77 10.08 0.86
N VAL A 145 11.81 9.48 0.27
CA VAL A 145 12.46 10.00 -0.96
C VAL A 145 11.47 10.03 -2.12
N ILE A 146 10.71 8.95 -2.32
CA ILE A 146 9.68 8.89 -3.36
C ILE A 146 8.63 9.99 -3.16
N LYS A 147 8.14 10.19 -1.93
CA LYS A 147 7.14 11.22 -1.62
C LYS A 147 7.65 12.64 -1.80
N LEU A 148 8.93 12.90 -1.53
CA LEU A 148 9.57 14.17 -1.86
C LEU A 148 9.52 14.43 -3.37
N LEU A 149 9.91 13.45 -4.18
CA LEU A 149 9.92 13.57 -5.64
C LEU A 149 8.50 13.73 -6.20
N GLU A 150 7.54 12.94 -5.71
CA GLU A 150 6.11 13.02 -6.10
C GLU A 150 5.51 14.39 -5.75
N THR A 151 5.82 14.95 -4.58
CA THR A 151 5.32 16.28 -4.15
C THR A 151 5.83 17.40 -5.06
N GLN A 152 7.02 17.24 -5.62
CA GLN A 152 7.61 18.16 -6.61
C GLN A 152 7.13 17.87 -8.04
N SER A 153 6.12 16.99 -8.22
CA SER A 153 5.61 16.58 -9.54
C SER A 153 6.68 15.97 -10.46
N ILE A 154 7.73 15.37 -9.87
CA ILE A 154 8.81 14.76 -10.63
C ILE A 154 8.39 13.35 -11.07
N ARG A 155 8.15 13.18 -12.37
CA ARG A 155 7.90 11.86 -12.96
C ARG A 155 9.21 11.08 -13.10
N LEU A 156 9.25 9.86 -12.57
CA LEU A 156 10.44 8.99 -12.64
C LEU A 156 10.55 8.18 -13.93
N LYS A 157 9.44 8.01 -14.66
CA LYS A 157 9.39 7.24 -15.89
C LYS A 157 10.46 7.73 -16.88
N ASP A 158 11.22 6.79 -17.43
CA ASP A 158 12.27 6.97 -18.43
C ASP A 158 13.49 7.79 -17.97
N LYS A 159 13.55 8.22 -16.69
CA LYS A 159 14.71 8.92 -16.11
C LYS A 159 15.81 7.96 -15.69
N GLN A 160 17.06 8.41 -15.80
CA GLN A 160 18.21 7.72 -15.23
C GLN A 160 18.40 8.11 -13.76
N VAL A 161 18.16 7.16 -12.84
CA VAL A 161 18.36 7.32 -11.40
C VAL A 161 19.64 6.60 -10.99
N VAL A 162 20.61 7.34 -10.46
CA VAL A 162 21.82 6.76 -9.88
C VAL A 162 21.72 6.80 -8.37
N ILE A 163 21.85 5.65 -7.73
CA ILE A 163 21.81 5.48 -6.29
C ILE A 163 23.20 5.09 -5.80
N VAL A 164 23.84 5.98 -5.04
CA VAL A 164 25.11 5.72 -4.38
C VAL A 164 24.80 5.12 -3.01
N GLY A 165 24.76 3.79 -2.95
CA GLY A 165 24.31 3.02 -1.80
C GLY A 165 23.56 1.74 -2.23
N TYR A 166 23.85 0.63 -1.56
CA TYR A 166 23.27 -0.69 -1.85
C TYR A 166 22.91 -1.48 -0.58
N SER A 167 22.51 -0.77 0.48
CA SER A 167 22.07 -1.38 1.74
C SER A 167 20.64 -1.92 1.64
N ASP A 168 20.31 -2.90 2.48
CA ASP A 168 18.95 -3.44 2.60
C ASP A 168 17.97 -2.42 3.22
N LEU A 169 18.47 -1.46 3.99
CA LEU A 169 17.64 -0.44 4.66
C LEU A 169 17.18 0.67 3.72
N VAL A 170 18.01 1.05 2.74
CA VAL A 170 17.75 2.23 1.90
C VAL A 170 18.02 1.95 0.43
N GLY A 171 19.26 1.59 0.08
CA GLY A 171 19.71 1.55 -1.31
C GLY A 171 18.88 0.61 -2.18
N LYS A 172 18.83 -0.68 -1.83
CA LYS A 172 18.07 -1.70 -2.59
C LYS A 172 16.57 -1.39 -2.68
N PRO A 173 15.83 -1.18 -1.57
CA PRO A 173 14.40 -0.89 -1.65
C PRO A 173 14.08 0.38 -2.44
N LEU A 174 14.90 1.43 -2.31
CA LEU A 174 14.71 2.65 -3.11
C LEU A 174 14.89 2.38 -4.61
N GLY A 175 15.86 1.55 -4.98
CA GLY A 175 16.03 1.13 -6.37
C GLY A 175 14.79 0.44 -6.93
N PHE A 176 14.17 -0.46 -6.17
CA PHE A 176 12.92 -1.10 -6.58
C PHE A 176 11.75 -0.10 -6.70
N LEU A 177 11.56 0.80 -5.73
CA LEU A 177 10.52 1.83 -5.80
C LEU A 177 10.66 2.75 -7.03
N CYS A 178 11.90 3.08 -7.41
CA CYS A 178 12.17 3.83 -8.63
C CYS A 178 11.86 3.01 -9.89
N LYS A 179 12.27 1.73 -9.95
CA LYS A 179 11.97 0.82 -11.08
C LYS A 179 10.47 0.62 -11.27
N ASN A 180 9.72 0.45 -10.18
CA ASN A 180 8.25 0.30 -10.22
C ASN A 180 7.53 1.53 -10.80
N ARG A 181 8.21 2.70 -10.83
CA ARG A 181 7.74 3.94 -11.45
C ARG A 181 8.30 4.17 -12.87
N GLY A 182 9.00 3.18 -13.43
CA GLY A 182 9.55 3.19 -14.79
C GLY A 182 10.92 3.87 -14.94
N ALA A 183 11.69 4.04 -13.86
CA ALA A 183 13.04 4.60 -13.94
C ALA A 183 14.09 3.57 -14.37
N ASN A 184 15.13 4.04 -15.05
CA ASN A 184 16.36 3.29 -15.29
C ASN A 184 17.30 3.48 -14.09
N VAL A 185 17.51 2.43 -13.29
CA VAL A 185 18.23 2.53 -12.01
C VAL A 185 19.63 1.93 -12.09
N THR A 186 20.64 2.69 -11.66
CA THR A 186 22.03 2.22 -11.47
C THR A 186 22.44 2.34 -10.01
N HIS A 187 22.98 1.27 -9.44
CA HIS A 187 23.56 1.30 -8.09
C HIS A 187 25.08 1.44 -8.16
N CYS A 188 25.63 2.33 -7.33
CA CYS A 188 27.07 2.48 -7.13
C CYS A 188 27.41 2.22 -5.66
N ARG A 189 28.50 1.49 -5.41
CA ARG A 189 29.08 1.38 -4.07
C ARG A 189 30.02 2.56 -3.84
N LYS A 190 30.08 3.07 -2.61
CA LYS A 190 31.04 4.13 -2.23
C LYS A 190 32.51 3.74 -2.46
N THR A 191 32.83 2.45 -2.47
CA THR A 191 34.17 1.90 -2.71
C THR A 191 34.49 1.70 -4.18
N TRP A 192 33.61 2.12 -5.10
CA TRP A 192 33.84 1.95 -6.53
C TRP A 192 34.86 2.98 -7.02
N ASN A 193 35.97 2.51 -7.61
CA ASN A 193 37.08 3.37 -8.02
C ASN A 193 36.68 4.45 -9.04
N ASN A 194 35.70 4.18 -9.91
CA ASN A 194 35.25 5.13 -10.94
C ASN A 194 33.97 5.90 -10.53
N LEU A 195 33.66 5.99 -9.23
CA LEU A 195 32.42 6.62 -8.77
C LEU A 195 32.23 8.02 -9.34
N HIS A 196 33.31 8.77 -9.50
CA HIS A 196 33.34 10.11 -10.06
C HIS A 196 32.79 10.20 -11.50
N GLU A 197 33.04 9.20 -12.34
CA GLU A 197 32.60 9.18 -13.73
C GLU A 197 31.19 8.58 -13.90
N THR A 198 30.78 7.69 -12.99
CA THR A 198 29.55 6.89 -13.11
C THR A 198 28.28 7.63 -12.66
N VAL A 199 28.35 8.66 -11.80
CA VAL A 199 27.15 9.24 -11.15
C VAL A 199 26.38 10.30 -11.97
N LYS A 200 26.45 10.22 -13.30
CA LYS A 200 25.82 11.17 -14.24
C LYS A 200 24.35 10.83 -14.59
N GLY A 201 23.50 10.65 -13.57
CA GLY A 201 22.06 10.45 -13.74
C GLY A 201 21.26 11.76 -13.83
N ASP A 202 20.01 11.67 -14.27
CA ASP A 202 19.04 12.77 -14.14
C ASP A 202 18.67 13.02 -12.67
N ILE A 203 18.66 11.95 -11.88
CA ILE A 203 18.47 11.98 -10.43
C ILE A 203 19.63 11.23 -9.78
N LEU A 204 20.32 11.89 -8.85
CA LEU A 204 21.35 11.31 -8.02
C LEU A 204 20.83 11.18 -6.58
N ILE A 205 20.91 9.99 -6.00
CA ILE A 205 20.51 9.73 -4.62
C ILE A 205 21.69 9.16 -3.85
N SER A 206 22.14 9.82 -2.79
CA SER A 206 23.22 9.33 -1.94
C SER A 206 22.69 8.77 -0.62
N ALA A 207 23.10 7.55 -0.27
CA ALA A 207 22.70 6.82 0.94
C ALA A 207 23.87 5.97 1.49
N CYS A 208 25.05 6.58 1.62
CA CYS A 208 26.31 5.93 1.98
C CYS A 208 26.81 6.25 3.39
N GLY A 209 26.33 7.33 4.00
CA GLY A 209 26.74 7.77 5.34
C GLY A 209 28.21 8.18 5.40
N VAL A 210 28.68 8.88 4.37
CA VAL A 210 30.05 9.40 4.26
C VAL A 210 29.98 10.90 3.96
N PRO A 211 30.34 11.78 4.91
CA PRO A 211 30.22 13.22 4.77
C PRO A 211 30.86 13.75 3.48
N GLN A 212 30.10 14.53 2.71
CA GLN A 212 30.57 15.25 1.52
C GLN A 212 31.31 14.37 0.48
N LEU A 213 30.97 13.08 0.39
CA LEU A 213 31.48 12.16 -0.63
C LEU A 213 31.13 12.62 -2.05
N ILE A 214 29.92 13.11 -2.27
CA ILE A 214 29.46 13.57 -3.58
C ILE A 214 29.87 15.01 -3.80
N LYS A 215 30.75 15.23 -4.77
CA LYS A 215 31.30 16.53 -5.16
C LYS A 215 30.64 17.10 -6.43
N LYS A 216 30.82 18.41 -6.66
CA LYS A 216 30.19 19.17 -7.77
C LYS A 216 30.52 18.59 -9.14
N GLU A 217 31.75 18.15 -9.34
CA GLU A 217 32.28 17.58 -10.57
C GLU A 217 31.58 16.27 -10.95
N MET A 218 31.14 15.50 -9.95
CA MET A 218 30.44 14.22 -10.12
C MET A 218 29.00 14.39 -10.63
N VAL A 219 28.33 15.49 -10.27
CA VAL A 219 26.90 15.70 -10.56
C VAL A 219 26.67 16.13 -12.01
N LYS A 220 25.69 15.56 -12.72
CA LYS A 220 25.31 16.04 -14.07
C LYS A 220 24.70 17.46 -13.99
N PRO A 221 25.05 18.41 -14.88
CA PRO A 221 24.38 19.71 -14.93
C PRO A 221 22.87 19.57 -15.04
N GLY A 222 22.12 20.27 -14.17
CA GLY A 222 20.66 20.18 -14.11
C GLY A 222 20.10 18.91 -13.46
N ALA A 223 20.94 18.03 -12.90
CA ALA A 223 20.46 16.86 -12.16
C ALA A 223 19.75 17.26 -10.86
N MET A 224 18.86 16.38 -10.41
CA MET A 224 18.21 16.47 -9.11
C MET A 224 19.00 15.64 -8.10
N VAL A 225 19.33 16.20 -6.94
CA VAL A 225 20.21 15.57 -5.96
C VAL A 225 19.46 15.35 -4.64
N ILE A 226 19.32 14.10 -4.25
CA ILE A 226 18.70 13.70 -2.98
C ILE A 226 19.78 13.14 -2.06
N ASP A 227 19.99 13.81 -0.95
CA ASP A 227 20.95 13.42 0.09
C ASP A 227 20.19 12.75 1.25
N VAL A 228 20.28 11.42 1.29
CA VAL A 228 19.74 10.59 2.36
C VAL A 228 20.76 10.41 3.49
N GLY A 229 22.04 10.66 3.21
CA GLY A 229 23.12 10.54 4.16
C GLY A 229 22.92 11.44 5.36
N ILE A 230 23.19 10.90 6.54
CA ILE A 230 23.26 11.68 7.76
C ILE A 230 24.41 11.16 8.60
N THR A 231 25.36 12.04 8.89
CA THR A 231 26.50 11.73 9.75
C THR A 231 26.66 12.86 10.75
N LYS A 232 26.68 12.49 12.03
CA LYS A 232 26.99 13.44 13.11
C LYS A 232 28.50 13.50 13.29
N LYS A 233 29.08 14.68 13.08
CA LYS A 233 30.51 14.95 13.28
C LYS A 233 30.66 16.31 13.94
N ASP A 234 31.46 16.40 15.00
CA ASP A 234 31.75 17.65 15.73
C ASP A 234 30.49 18.39 16.20
N GLY A 235 29.48 17.63 16.65
CA GLY A 235 28.18 18.17 17.09
C GLY A 235 27.25 18.65 15.98
N LYS A 236 27.72 18.67 14.71
CA LYS A 236 26.95 19.06 13.53
C LYS A 236 26.50 17.85 12.72
N LEU A 237 25.44 18.03 11.92
CA LEU A 237 24.94 17.02 11.00
C LEU A 237 25.39 17.36 9.59
N TYR A 238 26.00 16.39 8.92
CA TYR A 238 26.44 16.49 7.53
C TYR A 238 25.72 15.43 6.70
N GLY A 239 25.43 15.79 5.46
CA GLY A 239 24.99 14.86 4.44
C GLY A 239 26.15 14.25 3.67
N ASP A 240 25.84 13.31 2.78
CA ASP A 240 26.82 12.72 1.87
C ASP A 240 27.24 13.68 0.75
N VAL A 241 26.48 14.75 0.53
CA VAL A 241 26.68 15.70 -0.58
C VAL A 241 27.36 16.97 -0.09
N ASP A 242 28.33 17.45 -0.86
CA ASP A 242 28.88 18.79 -0.72
C ASP A 242 27.87 19.84 -1.18
N PHE A 243 26.91 20.14 -0.29
CA PHE A 243 25.71 20.92 -0.59
C PHE A 243 26.02 22.29 -1.22
N GLU A 244 27.00 23.02 -0.67
CA GLU A 244 27.32 24.38 -1.09
C GLU A 244 27.84 24.45 -2.53
N ASN A 245 28.66 23.48 -2.94
CA ASN A 245 29.19 23.44 -4.31
C ASN A 245 28.21 22.77 -5.28
N VAL A 246 27.48 21.73 -4.85
CA VAL A 246 26.56 20.98 -5.70
C VAL A 246 25.30 21.77 -6.06
N LYS A 247 24.79 22.63 -5.15
CA LYS A 247 23.60 23.46 -5.41
C LYS A 247 23.77 24.43 -6.60
N GLU A 248 25.01 24.73 -6.99
CA GLU A 248 25.28 25.58 -8.15
C GLU A 248 25.03 24.85 -9.48
N LYS A 249 25.15 23.51 -9.48
CA LYS A 249 25.07 22.67 -10.68
C LYS A 249 23.74 21.91 -10.79
N ALA A 250 23.16 21.54 -9.66
CA ALA A 250 21.88 20.84 -9.60
C ALA A 250 20.71 21.74 -10.01
N SER A 251 19.65 21.14 -10.54
CA SER A 251 18.34 21.82 -10.68
C SER A 251 17.57 21.82 -9.37
N LEU A 252 17.79 20.79 -8.54
CA LEU A 252 17.11 20.57 -7.28
C LEU A 252 18.03 19.84 -6.30
N ILE A 253 17.96 20.19 -5.02
CA ILE A 253 18.78 19.56 -3.99
C ILE A 253 18.05 19.48 -2.64
N THR A 254 18.22 18.39 -1.89
CA THR A 254 17.74 18.32 -0.50
C THR A 254 18.82 18.78 0.49
N PRO A 255 18.49 19.60 1.49
CA PRO A 255 19.44 20.00 2.53
C PRO A 255 19.62 18.91 3.58
N VAL A 256 20.78 18.91 4.24
CA VAL A 256 21.01 18.13 5.47
C VAL A 256 21.49 19.07 6.57
N PRO A 257 20.76 19.19 7.70
CA PRO A 257 19.47 18.57 8.00
C PRO A 257 18.29 19.25 7.29
N GLY A 258 17.13 18.59 7.27
CA GLY A 258 15.86 19.20 6.83
C GLY A 258 15.30 18.67 5.50
N GLY A 259 16.05 17.84 4.79
CA GLY A 259 15.59 17.12 3.58
C GLY A 259 14.90 15.80 3.92
N VAL A 260 15.62 14.68 3.76
CA VAL A 260 15.02 13.34 3.83
C VAL A 260 14.63 12.91 5.26
N GLY A 261 15.42 13.28 6.28
CA GLY A 261 15.19 12.84 7.66
C GLY A 261 13.78 13.12 8.22
N PRO A 262 13.22 14.34 8.12
CA PRO A 262 11.84 14.62 8.50
C PRO A 262 10.80 13.74 7.79
N MET A 263 11.04 13.39 6.52
CA MET A 263 10.15 12.53 5.76
C MET A 263 10.14 11.11 6.29
N THR A 264 11.29 10.57 6.68
CA THR A 264 11.35 9.22 7.28
C THR A 264 10.42 9.11 8.49
N VAL A 265 10.35 10.13 9.33
CA VAL A 265 9.44 10.11 10.49
C VAL A 265 7.98 10.25 10.07
N ALA A 266 7.67 11.11 9.10
CA ALA A 266 6.32 11.20 8.55
C ALA A 266 5.84 9.88 7.93
N MET A 267 6.75 9.12 7.30
CA MET A 267 6.42 7.82 6.71
C MET A 267 6.15 6.73 7.74
N VAL A 268 6.70 6.83 8.95
CA VAL A 268 6.31 5.94 10.07
C VAL A 268 4.83 6.16 10.40
N VAL A 269 4.37 7.40 10.50
CA VAL A 269 2.95 7.71 10.77
C VAL A 269 2.07 7.26 9.60
N GLU A 270 2.50 7.47 8.35
CA GLU A 270 1.76 7.00 7.18
C GLU A 270 1.62 5.48 7.14
N ASN A 271 2.71 4.73 7.39
CA ASN A 271 2.67 3.28 7.47
C ASN A 271 1.82 2.80 8.65
N LEU A 272 1.90 3.45 9.81
CA LEU A 272 1.06 3.15 10.98
C LEU A 272 -0.43 3.25 10.64
N VAL A 273 -0.85 4.33 9.99
CA VAL A 273 -2.25 4.50 9.54
C VAL A 273 -2.65 3.40 8.56
N LYS A 274 -1.80 3.06 7.57
CA LYS A 274 -2.08 2.00 6.59
C LYS A 274 -2.23 0.62 7.24
N LEU A 275 -1.34 0.28 8.19
CA LEU A 275 -1.39 -0.98 8.91
C LEU A 275 -2.68 -1.07 9.74
N HIS A 276 -2.98 0.00 10.49
CA HIS A 276 -4.20 0.07 11.31
C HIS A 276 -5.46 -0.06 10.48
N GLN A 277 -5.59 0.72 9.40
CA GLN A 277 -6.74 0.63 8.49
C GLN A 277 -6.91 -0.79 7.92
N GLN A 278 -5.82 -1.49 7.59
CA GLN A 278 -5.95 -2.87 7.14
C GLN A 278 -6.49 -3.77 8.25
N GLN A 279 -5.95 -3.68 9.47
CA GLN A 279 -6.39 -4.53 10.57
C GLN A 279 -7.89 -4.33 10.83
N LEU A 280 -8.36 -3.07 10.81
CA LEU A 280 -9.78 -2.74 10.89
C LEU A 280 -10.58 -3.34 9.72
N LYS A 281 -10.10 -3.22 8.47
CA LYS A 281 -10.74 -3.89 7.32
C LYS A 281 -10.82 -5.41 7.51
N ASN A 282 -9.78 -6.05 8.02
CA ASN A 282 -9.75 -7.49 8.25
C ASN A 282 -10.76 -7.90 9.33
N ARG A 283 -10.85 -7.15 10.44
CA ARG A 283 -11.87 -7.36 11.48
C ARG A 283 -13.27 -7.24 10.91
N LEU A 284 -13.53 -6.17 10.16
CA LEU A 284 -14.84 -5.92 9.57
C LEU A 284 -15.23 -6.99 8.54
N ARG A 285 -14.27 -7.44 7.70
CA ARG A 285 -14.48 -8.59 6.80
C ARG A 285 -14.89 -9.83 7.56
N ASN A 286 -14.20 -10.15 8.66
CA ASN A 286 -14.47 -11.34 9.45
C ASN A 286 -15.83 -11.25 10.16
N GLU A 287 -16.17 -10.08 10.70
CA GLU A 287 -17.47 -9.82 11.33
C GLU A 287 -18.62 -10.05 10.34
N VAL A 288 -18.56 -9.41 9.17
CA VAL A 288 -19.62 -9.51 8.16
C VAL A 288 -19.72 -10.91 7.56
N LYS A 289 -18.59 -11.57 7.31
CA LYS A 289 -18.59 -12.97 6.88
C LYS A 289 -19.27 -13.89 7.89
N ARG A 290 -19.01 -13.70 9.19
CA ARG A 290 -19.69 -14.48 10.25
C ARG A 290 -21.20 -14.30 10.21
N LYS A 291 -21.68 -13.06 10.06
CA LYS A 291 -23.13 -12.78 9.92
C LYS A 291 -23.71 -13.48 8.69
N ARG A 292 -23.00 -13.48 7.57
CA ARG A 292 -23.42 -14.20 6.34
C ARG A 292 -23.49 -15.70 6.53
N THR A 293 -22.52 -16.31 7.22
CA THR A 293 -22.51 -17.75 7.47
C THR A 293 -23.61 -18.21 8.42
N MET A 294 -24.17 -17.30 9.22
CA MET A 294 -25.30 -17.60 10.11
C MET A 294 -26.64 -17.68 9.36
N MET A 295 -26.74 -17.10 8.16
CA MET A 295 -27.94 -17.23 7.34
C MET A 295 -28.06 -18.65 6.75
N THR A 296 -29.26 -19.19 6.82
CA THR A 296 -29.61 -20.45 6.17
C THR A 296 -29.50 -20.34 4.65
N LEU A 297 -29.48 -21.47 3.95
CA LEU A 297 -29.49 -21.49 2.48
C LEU A 297 -30.79 -20.89 1.94
N ALA A 298 -31.93 -21.21 2.56
CA ALA A 298 -33.24 -20.70 2.15
C ALA A 298 -33.35 -19.17 2.28
N GLU A 299 -32.87 -18.59 3.38
CA GLU A 299 -32.87 -17.13 3.56
C GLU A 299 -31.99 -16.42 2.53
N ARG A 300 -30.81 -16.98 2.23
CA ARG A 300 -29.91 -16.43 1.20
C ARG A 300 -30.53 -16.51 -0.18
N GLU A 301 -31.18 -17.61 -0.52
CA GLU A 301 -31.88 -17.79 -1.80
C GLU A 301 -33.04 -16.80 -1.94
N GLU A 302 -33.88 -16.67 -0.90
CA GLU A 302 -34.99 -15.73 -0.89
C GLU A 302 -34.52 -14.27 -1.07
N LYS A 303 -33.52 -13.85 -0.29
CA LYS A 303 -32.92 -12.51 -0.43
C LYS A 303 -32.28 -12.31 -1.79
N SER A 304 -31.59 -13.32 -2.33
CA SER A 304 -30.96 -13.26 -3.65
C SER A 304 -32.00 -13.05 -4.75
N ASN A 305 -33.11 -13.78 -4.72
CA ASN A 305 -34.20 -13.63 -5.69
C ASN A 305 -34.78 -12.21 -5.67
N LYS A 306 -34.99 -11.63 -4.47
CA LYS A 306 -35.45 -10.24 -4.33
C LYS A 306 -34.45 -9.24 -4.92
N ILE A 307 -33.15 -9.45 -4.72
CA ILE A 307 -32.09 -8.59 -5.29
C ILE A 307 -32.06 -8.71 -6.82
N VAL A 308 -32.15 -9.93 -7.36
CA VAL A 308 -32.15 -10.19 -8.80
C VAL A 308 -33.36 -9.52 -9.48
N GLU A 309 -34.55 -9.61 -8.88
CA GLU A 309 -35.74 -8.95 -9.41
C GLU A 309 -35.60 -7.42 -9.41
N GLN A 310 -34.99 -6.84 -8.37
CA GLN A 310 -34.67 -5.41 -8.36
C GLN A 310 -33.74 -5.01 -9.50
N ILE A 311 -32.69 -5.79 -9.77
CA ILE A 311 -31.78 -5.53 -10.89
C ILE A 311 -32.53 -5.58 -12.22
N LYS A 312 -33.37 -6.60 -12.44
CA LYS A 312 -34.16 -6.77 -13.68
C LYS A 312 -35.11 -5.61 -13.94
N MET A 313 -35.61 -4.96 -12.88
CA MET A 313 -36.47 -3.79 -12.97
C MET A 313 -35.70 -2.47 -13.24
N MET A 314 -34.37 -2.45 -13.12
CA MET A 314 -33.60 -1.24 -13.37
C MET A 314 -33.56 -0.90 -14.86
N GLN A 315 -33.92 0.33 -15.20
CA GLN A 315 -33.83 0.84 -16.57
C GLN A 315 -32.41 0.69 -17.15
N THR A 316 -31.39 0.96 -16.33
CA THR A 316 -29.97 0.78 -16.70
C THR A 316 -29.73 -0.65 -17.20
N TYR A 317 -30.18 -1.67 -16.45
CA TYR A 317 -30.02 -3.08 -16.81
C TYR A 317 -30.80 -3.45 -18.07
N GLN A 318 -32.05 -3.00 -18.16
CA GLN A 318 -32.90 -3.28 -19.32
C GLN A 318 -32.29 -2.76 -20.62
N GLN A 319 -31.74 -1.55 -20.60
CA GLN A 319 -31.15 -0.89 -21.78
C GLN A 319 -29.75 -1.39 -22.16
N ALA A 320 -28.98 -1.95 -21.21
CA ALA A 320 -27.64 -2.43 -21.48
C ALA A 320 -27.63 -3.63 -22.44
N LYS A 321 -26.71 -3.61 -23.41
CA LYS A 321 -26.43 -4.70 -24.35
C LYS A 321 -25.30 -5.60 -23.85
N THR A 322 -24.44 -5.09 -22.99
CA THR A 322 -23.29 -5.80 -22.44
C THR A 322 -23.31 -5.77 -20.92
N VAL A 323 -23.13 -6.94 -20.29
CA VAL A 323 -23.11 -7.06 -18.83
C VAL A 323 -21.99 -8.00 -18.40
N MET A 324 -21.21 -7.57 -17.40
CA MET A 324 -20.32 -8.45 -16.66
C MET A 324 -21.01 -8.87 -15.36
N LEU A 325 -21.10 -10.18 -15.15
CA LEU A 325 -21.64 -10.79 -13.94
C LEU A 325 -20.54 -11.61 -13.27
N TYR A 326 -20.80 -12.12 -12.08
CA TYR A 326 -19.93 -13.09 -11.40
C TYR A 326 -20.70 -14.38 -11.16
N ALA A 327 -20.00 -15.52 -11.14
CA ALA A 327 -20.55 -16.74 -10.59
C ALA A 327 -20.42 -16.70 -9.07
N ALA A 328 -21.56 -16.79 -8.38
CA ALA A 328 -21.62 -16.67 -6.94
C ALA A 328 -21.04 -17.90 -6.23
N THR A 329 -20.32 -17.67 -5.14
CA THR A 329 -20.06 -18.69 -4.12
C THR A 329 -21.31 -18.94 -3.29
N ALA A 330 -21.33 -20.03 -2.51
CA ALA A 330 -22.47 -20.37 -1.65
C ALA A 330 -22.83 -19.25 -0.65
N GLU A 331 -21.86 -18.44 -0.22
CA GLU A 331 -22.08 -17.38 0.77
C GLU A 331 -22.54 -16.05 0.17
N GLU A 332 -22.47 -15.88 -1.15
CA GLU A 332 -22.75 -14.62 -1.86
C GLU A 332 -24.21 -14.53 -2.31
N VAL A 333 -24.61 -13.34 -2.77
CA VAL A 333 -25.87 -13.17 -3.49
C VAL A 333 -25.83 -14.03 -4.74
N GLN A 334 -26.81 -14.91 -4.90
CA GLN A 334 -26.89 -15.86 -6.01
C GLN A 334 -27.29 -15.14 -7.30
N THR A 335 -26.44 -15.25 -8.32
CA THR A 335 -26.58 -14.53 -9.60
C THR A 335 -26.99 -15.44 -10.76
N GLN A 336 -27.25 -16.72 -10.51
CA GLN A 336 -27.53 -17.71 -11.57
C GLN A 336 -28.72 -17.32 -12.44
N GLN A 337 -29.83 -16.93 -11.81
CA GLN A 337 -31.04 -16.47 -12.53
C GLN A 337 -30.78 -15.20 -13.34
N LEU A 338 -29.92 -14.30 -12.84
CA LEU A 338 -29.57 -13.07 -13.54
C LEU A 338 -28.70 -13.33 -14.77
N ILE A 339 -27.79 -14.32 -14.70
CA ILE A 339 -27.01 -14.77 -15.86
C ILE A 339 -27.94 -15.33 -16.94
N GLU A 340 -28.90 -16.17 -16.56
CA GLU A 340 -29.86 -16.78 -17.48
C GLU A 340 -30.78 -15.74 -18.12
N ASP A 341 -31.28 -14.78 -17.33
CA ASP A 341 -32.10 -13.65 -17.80
C ASP A 341 -31.34 -12.76 -18.81
N ALA A 342 -30.08 -12.42 -18.52
CA ALA A 342 -29.27 -11.59 -19.40
C ALA A 342 -29.03 -12.28 -20.76
N LEU A 343 -28.70 -13.58 -20.74
CA LEU A 343 -28.51 -14.38 -21.94
C LEU A 343 -29.81 -14.51 -22.75
N ALA A 344 -30.93 -14.81 -22.09
CA ALA A 344 -32.24 -14.94 -22.73
C ALA A 344 -32.73 -13.61 -23.34
N SER A 345 -32.35 -12.49 -22.74
CA SER A 345 -32.64 -11.13 -23.23
C SER A 345 -31.70 -10.69 -24.38
N GLY A 346 -30.84 -11.57 -24.89
CA GLY A 346 -29.93 -11.28 -25.99
C GLY A 346 -28.76 -10.37 -25.62
N LYS A 347 -28.47 -10.18 -24.33
CA LYS A 347 -27.31 -9.40 -23.87
C LYS A 347 -26.04 -10.23 -24.04
N ARG A 348 -24.91 -9.57 -24.33
CA ARG A 348 -23.59 -10.20 -24.26
C ARG A 348 -23.17 -10.28 -22.80
N VAL A 349 -22.94 -11.50 -22.32
CA VAL A 349 -22.64 -11.76 -20.90
C VAL A 349 -21.17 -12.16 -20.74
N ALA A 350 -20.48 -11.46 -19.84
CA ALA A 350 -19.09 -11.73 -19.51
C ALA A 350 -18.96 -12.18 -18.05
N LEU A 351 -18.10 -13.16 -17.77
CA LEU A 351 -17.77 -13.57 -16.41
C LEU A 351 -16.25 -13.51 -16.16
N PRO A 352 -15.83 -13.18 -14.93
CA PRO A 352 -14.43 -13.25 -14.56
C PRO A 352 -13.96 -14.71 -14.40
N PHE A 353 -12.67 -14.95 -14.65
CA PHE A 353 -11.99 -16.20 -14.38
C PHE A 353 -10.56 -15.98 -13.90
N VAL A 354 -9.98 -16.96 -13.22
CA VAL A 354 -8.61 -16.88 -12.73
C VAL A 354 -7.65 -17.53 -13.73
N GLU A 355 -6.59 -16.78 -14.09
CA GLU A 355 -5.46 -17.26 -14.89
C GLU A 355 -4.16 -16.88 -14.20
N GLY A 356 -3.51 -17.85 -13.56
CA GLY A 356 -2.35 -17.60 -12.70
C GLY A 356 -2.73 -16.70 -11.52
N GLU A 357 -2.06 -15.55 -11.40
CA GLU A 357 -2.35 -14.52 -10.37
C GLU A 357 -3.24 -13.39 -10.88
N HIS A 358 -3.88 -13.56 -12.05
CA HIS A 358 -4.68 -12.53 -12.69
C HIS A 358 -6.15 -12.91 -12.79
N LEU A 359 -7.01 -11.94 -12.54
CA LEU A 359 -8.42 -12.03 -12.86
C LEU A 359 -8.63 -11.49 -14.27
N ARG A 360 -9.10 -12.36 -15.17
CA ARG A 360 -9.43 -12.06 -16.56
C ARG A 360 -10.93 -12.14 -16.75
N VAL A 361 -11.42 -11.72 -17.92
CA VAL A 361 -12.84 -11.74 -18.24
C VAL A 361 -13.04 -12.49 -19.55
N GLY A 362 -14.07 -13.34 -19.62
CA GLY A 362 -14.43 -14.08 -20.82
C GLY A 362 -15.91 -13.95 -21.16
N TRP A 363 -16.23 -13.88 -22.45
CA TRP A 363 -17.62 -13.96 -22.92
C TRP A 363 -18.16 -15.37 -22.75
N ILE A 364 -19.46 -15.47 -22.45
CA ILE A 364 -20.22 -16.72 -22.52
C ILE A 364 -21.43 -16.54 -23.44
N ILE A 365 -21.80 -17.60 -24.13
CA ILE A 365 -22.98 -17.64 -25.02
C ILE A 365 -24.14 -18.39 -24.36
N ASN A 366 -23.82 -19.36 -23.50
CA ASN A 366 -24.81 -20.11 -22.73
C ASN A 366 -24.19 -20.65 -21.43
N ARG A 367 -25.03 -21.09 -20.51
CA ARG A 367 -24.61 -21.62 -19.20
C ARG A 367 -23.69 -22.84 -19.29
N ASN A 368 -23.84 -23.66 -20.33
CA ASN A 368 -23.03 -24.88 -20.49
C ASN A 368 -21.57 -24.56 -20.85
N GLU A 369 -21.22 -23.29 -21.06
CA GLU A 369 -19.85 -22.81 -21.23
C GLU A 369 -19.15 -22.48 -19.90
N LEU A 370 -19.74 -22.84 -18.77
CA LEU A 370 -19.11 -22.71 -17.45
C LEU A 370 -18.56 -24.04 -16.94
N GLU A 371 -17.43 -24.00 -16.25
CA GLU A 371 -16.82 -25.14 -15.55
C GLU A 371 -16.21 -24.69 -14.21
N PRO A 372 -16.07 -25.58 -13.22
CA PRO A 372 -15.40 -25.24 -11.96
C PRO A 372 -13.93 -24.83 -12.20
N GLY A 373 -13.58 -23.62 -11.76
CA GLY A 373 -12.21 -23.11 -11.77
C GLY A 373 -11.37 -23.58 -10.58
N SER A 374 -10.17 -23.03 -10.43
CA SER A 374 -9.21 -23.42 -9.38
C SER A 374 -9.70 -23.21 -7.94
N PHE A 375 -10.69 -22.34 -7.75
CA PHE A 375 -11.33 -22.08 -6.45
C PHE A 375 -12.69 -22.77 -6.29
N GLY A 376 -13.07 -23.67 -7.21
CA GLY A 376 -14.38 -24.32 -7.22
C GLY A 376 -15.55 -23.41 -7.64
N ILE A 377 -15.25 -22.18 -8.05
CA ILE A 377 -16.22 -21.21 -8.58
C ILE A 377 -16.37 -21.47 -10.08
N LEU A 378 -17.60 -21.37 -10.61
CA LEU A 378 -17.83 -21.53 -12.05
C LEU A 378 -17.16 -20.39 -12.84
N GLU A 379 -16.41 -20.75 -13.86
CA GLU A 379 -15.67 -19.86 -14.76
C GLU A 379 -15.96 -20.23 -16.22
N PRO A 380 -15.87 -19.30 -17.18
CA PRO A 380 -15.88 -19.63 -18.61
C PRO A 380 -14.90 -20.77 -18.95
N LYS A 381 -15.31 -21.79 -19.71
CA LYS A 381 -14.51 -22.98 -20.04
C LYS A 381 -13.15 -22.65 -20.63
N LYS A 382 -12.09 -23.38 -20.25
CA LYS A 382 -10.73 -23.17 -20.82
C LYS A 382 -10.69 -23.36 -22.32
N VAL A 383 -11.39 -24.38 -22.82
CA VAL A 383 -11.44 -24.67 -24.24
C VAL A 383 -12.49 -23.77 -24.90
N GLY A 384 -12.05 -22.94 -25.85
CA GLY A 384 -12.95 -22.09 -26.63
C GLY A 384 -13.37 -20.77 -25.97
N ARG A 385 -12.89 -20.44 -24.75
CA ARG A 385 -13.18 -19.13 -24.15
C ARG A 385 -12.69 -17.99 -25.03
N LYS A 386 -13.54 -16.99 -25.18
CA LYS A 386 -13.18 -15.70 -25.80
C LYS A 386 -12.79 -14.74 -24.69
N ILE A 387 -11.48 -14.58 -24.49
CA ILE A 387 -10.92 -13.64 -23.51
C ILE A 387 -11.09 -12.22 -24.03
N LEU A 388 -11.63 -11.33 -23.19
CA LEU A 388 -11.82 -9.93 -23.56
C LEU A 388 -10.48 -9.18 -23.57
N THR A 389 -10.32 -8.34 -24.58
CA THR A 389 -9.28 -7.30 -24.61
C THR A 389 -9.61 -6.16 -23.65
N GLU A 390 -8.63 -5.32 -23.29
CA GLU A 390 -8.88 -4.14 -22.45
C GLU A 390 -9.94 -3.20 -23.06
N GLN A 391 -9.93 -3.03 -24.39
CA GLN A 391 -10.92 -2.22 -25.11
C GLN A 391 -12.34 -2.80 -24.99
N GLU A 392 -12.49 -4.12 -25.04
CA GLU A 392 -13.78 -4.76 -24.84
C GLU A 392 -14.26 -4.65 -23.38
N ILE A 393 -13.35 -4.75 -22.40
CA ILE A 393 -13.68 -4.55 -20.97
C ILE A 393 -14.15 -3.13 -20.72
N GLU A 394 -13.52 -2.13 -21.35
CA GLU A 394 -13.92 -0.73 -21.27
C GLU A 394 -15.33 -0.49 -21.83
N GLN A 395 -15.75 -1.25 -22.84
CA GLN A 395 -17.05 -1.14 -23.49
C GLN A 395 -18.20 -1.81 -22.74
N ILE A 396 -17.91 -2.56 -21.66
CA ILE A 396 -18.95 -3.18 -20.85
C ILE A 396 -19.78 -2.08 -20.17
N GLU A 397 -21.09 -2.06 -20.45
CA GLU A 397 -22.02 -1.02 -19.99
C GLU A 397 -22.41 -1.19 -18.52
N ILE A 398 -22.53 -2.44 -18.04
CA ILE A 398 -22.84 -2.75 -16.64
C ILE A 398 -21.89 -3.82 -16.10
N VAL A 399 -21.39 -3.57 -14.91
CA VAL A 399 -20.52 -4.48 -14.17
C VAL A 399 -21.13 -4.76 -12.80
N ILE A 400 -21.58 -6.00 -12.60
CA ILE A 400 -22.18 -6.47 -11.36
C ILE A 400 -21.18 -7.37 -10.63
N ILE A 401 -20.84 -7.03 -9.39
CA ILE A 401 -19.78 -7.71 -8.65
C ILE A 401 -20.17 -8.02 -7.20
N PRO A 402 -19.54 -9.04 -6.58
CA PRO A 402 -19.70 -9.29 -5.17
C PRO A 402 -18.80 -8.37 -4.35
N GLY A 403 -19.12 -8.25 -3.07
CA GLY A 403 -18.26 -7.61 -2.08
C GLY A 403 -18.41 -8.26 -0.72
N VAL A 404 -17.56 -7.86 0.22
CA VAL A 404 -17.69 -8.30 1.61
C VAL A 404 -18.53 -7.28 2.37
N VAL A 405 -18.18 -5.99 2.26
CA VAL A 405 -18.87 -4.89 2.95
C VAL A 405 -19.15 -3.77 1.95
N PHE A 406 -20.31 -3.14 2.07
CA PHE A 406 -20.72 -1.99 1.28
C PHE A 406 -21.34 -0.90 2.16
N ASP A 407 -21.31 0.34 1.70
CA ASP A 407 -22.14 1.43 2.24
C ASP A 407 -23.14 1.94 1.19
N GLU A 408 -24.06 2.80 1.61
CA GLU A 408 -25.07 3.40 0.72
C GLU A 408 -24.47 4.39 -0.29
N CYS A 409 -23.26 4.89 -0.03
CA CYS A 409 -22.52 5.79 -0.91
C CYS A 409 -21.69 5.04 -1.96
N GLY A 410 -21.72 3.70 -1.95
CA GLY A 410 -20.99 2.84 -2.88
C GLY A 410 -19.55 2.52 -2.48
N ASP A 411 -19.08 2.91 -1.29
CA ASP A 411 -17.81 2.41 -0.77
C ASP A 411 -17.88 0.90 -0.55
N ARG A 412 -16.74 0.23 -0.74
CA ARG A 412 -16.67 -1.24 -0.69
C ARG A 412 -15.40 -1.72 -0.01
N ILE A 413 -15.54 -2.80 0.75
CA ILE A 413 -14.42 -3.66 1.15
C ILE A 413 -14.56 -5.01 0.45
N GLY A 414 -13.62 -5.30 -0.45
CA GLY A 414 -13.49 -6.62 -1.09
C GLY A 414 -12.72 -7.62 -0.21
N PHE A 415 -12.37 -8.78 -0.78
CA PHE A 415 -11.66 -9.87 -0.09
C PHE A 415 -10.17 -9.60 0.23
N GLY A 416 -9.63 -8.44 -0.16
CA GLY A 416 -8.28 -8.01 0.22
C GLY A 416 -7.15 -8.43 -0.73
N LYS A 417 -7.44 -9.12 -1.83
CA LYS A 417 -6.46 -9.48 -2.87
C LYS A 417 -6.34 -8.46 -4.01
N GLY A 418 -7.24 -7.48 -4.08
CA GLY A 418 -7.21 -6.40 -5.07
C GLY A 418 -7.53 -6.81 -6.52
N TYR A 419 -7.94 -8.06 -6.77
CA TYR A 419 -8.27 -8.56 -8.11
C TYR A 419 -9.42 -7.77 -8.76
N TYR A 420 -10.55 -7.67 -8.06
CA TYR A 420 -11.67 -6.86 -8.54
C TYR A 420 -11.30 -5.38 -8.66
N ASP A 421 -10.50 -4.82 -7.73
CA ASP A 421 -10.13 -3.41 -7.81
C ASP A 421 -9.25 -3.10 -9.03
N LYS A 422 -8.40 -4.04 -9.46
CA LYS A 422 -7.64 -3.92 -10.72
C LYS A 422 -8.55 -4.02 -11.93
N LEU A 423 -9.47 -4.99 -11.95
CA LEU A 423 -10.41 -5.19 -13.05
C LEU A 423 -11.35 -3.98 -13.22
N LEU A 424 -11.96 -3.52 -12.12
CA LEU A 424 -12.94 -2.44 -12.13
C LEU A 424 -12.38 -1.08 -12.56
N LYS A 425 -11.06 -0.88 -12.49
CA LYS A 425 -10.39 0.31 -13.03
C LYS A 425 -10.43 0.38 -14.56
N GLN A 426 -10.50 -0.78 -15.23
CA GLN A 426 -10.61 -0.87 -16.68
C GLN A 426 -12.06 -0.68 -17.13
N CYS A 427 -13.04 -0.91 -16.26
CA CYS A 427 -14.45 -0.82 -16.61
C CYS A 427 -14.95 0.63 -16.58
N LYS A 428 -15.49 1.14 -17.70
CA LYS A 428 -16.12 2.47 -17.78
C LYS A 428 -17.63 2.46 -17.51
N GLY A 429 -18.28 1.31 -17.64
CA GLY A 429 -19.69 1.14 -17.35
C GLY A 429 -20.08 1.33 -15.88
N VAL A 430 -21.40 1.24 -15.64
CA VAL A 430 -22.04 1.35 -14.33
C VAL A 430 -21.69 0.14 -13.47
N LYS A 431 -21.09 0.40 -12.31
CA LYS A 431 -20.65 -0.62 -11.35
C LYS A 431 -21.71 -0.81 -10.29
N ILE A 432 -22.25 -2.01 -10.18
CA ILE A 432 -23.30 -2.37 -9.24
C ILE A 432 -22.76 -3.42 -8.26
N GLY A 433 -22.80 -3.11 -6.97
CA GLY A 433 -22.53 -4.07 -5.91
C GLY A 433 -23.80 -4.82 -5.52
N LEU A 434 -23.71 -6.14 -5.37
CA LEU A 434 -24.79 -6.93 -4.75
C LEU A 434 -24.43 -7.28 -3.31
N ALA A 435 -25.38 -7.10 -2.40
CA ALA A 435 -25.16 -7.29 -0.99
C ALA A 435 -26.41 -7.82 -0.27
N PHE A 436 -26.22 -8.67 0.74
CA PHE A 436 -27.24 -8.85 1.76
C PHE A 436 -27.23 -7.67 2.74
N ALA A 437 -28.33 -7.41 3.44
CA ALA A 437 -28.43 -6.35 4.45
C ALA A 437 -27.32 -6.46 5.52
N GLU A 438 -26.89 -7.68 5.87
CA GLU A 438 -25.80 -7.96 6.81
C GLU A 438 -24.43 -7.41 6.36
N GLN A 439 -24.30 -7.05 5.08
CA GLN A 439 -23.08 -6.50 4.48
C GLN A 439 -23.06 -4.97 4.43
N MET A 440 -24.19 -4.32 4.74
CA MET A 440 -24.32 -2.88 4.72
C MET A 440 -23.79 -2.27 6.01
N ARG A 441 -22.91 -1.28 5.89
CA ARG A 441 -22.28 -0.56 7.02
C ARG A 441 -22.12 0.92 6.67
N GLY A 442 -22.59 1.82 7.52
CA GLY A 442 -22.46 3.27 7.30
C GLY A 442 -21.15 3.88 7.83
N ASP A 443 -20.33 3.09 8.52
CA ASP A 443 -19.29 3.56 9.42
C ASP A 443 -17.87 3.15 8.99
N PHE A 444 -17.59 2.96 7.69
CA PHE A 444 -16.27 2.50 7.25
C PHE A 444 -15.62 3.25 6.08
N CYS A 445 -16.23 4.30 5.56
CA CYS A 445 -15.67 5.02 4.40
C CYS A 445 -14.28 5.62 4.66
N SER A 446 -13.88 5.83 5.92
CA SER A 446 -12.50 6.24 6.27
C SER A 446 -11.47 5.12 6.13
N LEU A 447 -11.90 3.86 5.98
CA LEU A 447 -11.04 2.72 5.72
C LEU A 447 -10.72 2.59 4.23
N THR A 448 -11.59 3.05 3.32
CA THR A 448 -11.33 2.96 1.88
C THR A 448 -10.29 4.00 1.44
N ASN A 449 -9.61 3.71 0.33
CA ASN A 449 -8.65 4.61 -0.30
C ASN A 449 -8.83 4.60 -1.82
N GLU A 450 -8.05 5.40 -2.53
CA GLU A 450 -8.11 5.56 -4.00
C GLU A 450 -7.91 4.26 -4.79
N LYS A 451 -7.37 3.21 -4.16
CA LYS A 451 -7.25 1.88 -4.78
C LYS A 451 -8.49 1.01 -4.60
N ASP A 452 -9.34 1.30 -3.61
CA ASP A 452 -10.62 0.60 -3.41
C ASP A 452 -11.66 1.19 -4.36
N MET A 453 -12.16 0.39 -5.31
CA MET A 453 -13.09 0.90 -6.32
C MET A 453 -14.50 1.06 -5.74
N LYS A 454 -15.05 2.27 -5.85
CA LYS A 454 -16.44 2.58 -5.49
C LYS A 454 -17.43 2.05 -6.53
N MET A 455 -18.60 1.64 -6.03
CA MET A 455 -19.75 1.31 -6.85
C MET A 455 -20.54 2.56 -7.21
N ASN A 456 -21.16 2.56 -8.38
CA ASN A 456 -22.14 3.57 -8.74
C ASN A 456 -23.46 3.36 -7.98
N GLN A 457 -23.78 2.10 -7.67
CA GLN A 457 -24.97 1.72 -6.93
C GLN A 457 -24.72 0.42 -6.16
N VAL A 458 -25.38 0.25 -5.02
CA VAL A 458 -25.42 -1.02 -4.28
C VAL A 458 -26.88 -1.45 -4.17
N VAL A 459 -27.18 -2.67 -4.59
CA VAL A 459 -28.53 -3.26 -4.49
C VAL A 459 -28.50 -4.34 -3.41
N TRP A 460 -29.40 -4.22 -2.42
CA TRP A 460 -29.34 -5.04 -1.22
C TRP A 460 -30.70 -5.38 -0.60
N LYS A 461 -30.77 -6.53 0.08
CA LYS A 461 -31.95 -7.00 0.85
C LYS A 461 -31.63 -7.82 2.07
#